data_AF-A0A8C8S3K9-F1
#
_entry.id   AF-A0A8C8S3K9-F1
#
_cell.length_a   1.000
_cell.length_b   1.000
_cell.length_c   1.000
_cell.angle_alpha   90.00
_cell.angle_beta   90.00
_cell.angle_gamma   90.00
#
_symmetry.space_group_name_H-M   'P 1'
#
loop_
_entity.id
_entity.type
_entity.pdbx_description
1 polymer ?
#
loop_
_entity_poly.entity_id
_entity_poly.type
_entity_poly.pdbx_seq_one_letter_code
_entity_poly.pdbx_strand_id
1 'polypeptide(L)'
;SASHESTKLSCLSPCPLNYPMLFDFHRQYLLMVPSVLQSGSPNQACLQLHNLNESLSVSVVLEYSSANTTIFEQSVRRDGFFQCIAFTPPRATSSPLAFITFSGKGATVRLAERRSIAILNVDSVVFIQTDKPTYKPGQPVLFRVVALDVLFRPVQETVSVAKDQNYPGVPPGL
;
A
#
# COMPACT_ATOMS: atom_id res chain seq x y z
N SER A 1 7.76 72.18 1.57
CA SER A 1 7.90 71.60 0.22
C SER A 1 7.47 70.14 0.32
N ALA A 2 6.18 69.80 0.17
CA ALA A 2 5.51 69.56 -1.12
C ALA A 2 6.30 68.54 -1.96
N SER A 3 5.78 67.41 -2.43
CA SER A 3 4.39 67.00 -2.63
C SER A 3 4.30 65.47 -2.77
N HIS A 4 3.21 64.93 -2.25
CA HIS A 4 2.64 63.62 -2.55
C HIS A 4 2.33 63.52 -4.05
N GLU A 5 2.67 62.42 -4.72
CA GLU A 5 1.94 62.02 -5.93
C GLU A 5 1.78 60.50 -5.98
N SER A 6 0.51 60.10 -5.84
CA SER A 6 0.01 58.74 -5.99
C SER A 6 -0.42 58.60 -7.45
N THR A 7 0.20 57.68 -8.18
CA THR A 7 -0.26 57.33 -9.54
C THR A 7 -0.65 55.86 -9.57
N LYS A 8 -1.96 55.65 -9.44
CA LYS A 8 -2.68 54.43 -9.81
C LYS A 8 -2.23 53.97 -11.19
N LEU A 9 -1.66 52.77 -11.31
CA LEU A 9 -1.66 52.04 -12.57
C LEU A 9 -2.91 51.16 -12.62
N SER A 10 -3.89 51.65 -13.38
CA SER A 10 -5.07 50.91 -13.82
C SER A 10 -4.67 49.81 -14.81
N CYS A 11 -4.91 48.54 -14.47
CA CYS A 11 -4.94 47.46 -15.45
C CYS A 11 -6.24 47.58 -16.27
N LEU A 12 -6.14 48.13 -17.48
CA LEU A 12 -7.17 48.02 -18.51
C LEU A 12 -6.48 47.57 -19.80
N SER A 13 -6.31 46.25 -19.96
CA SER A 13 -6.19 45.64 -21.27
C SER A 13 -6.88 44.27 -21.23
N PRO A 14 -7.77 43.95 -22.17
CA PRO A 14 -8.33 42.60 -22.27
C PRO A 14 -7.21 41.65 -22.71
N CYS A 15 -6.88 40.67 -21.85
CA CYS A 15 -6.05 39.55 -22.26
C CYS A 15 -6.70 38.90 -23.51
N PRO A 16 -6.00 38.78 -24.65
CA PRO A 16 -6.51 37.97 -25.73
C PRO A 16 -6.54 36.52 -25.24
N LEU A 17 -7.75 35.98 -25.08
CA LEU A 17 -8.00 34.55 -24.92
C LEU A 17 -7.69 33.86 -26.25
N ASN A 18 -6.40 33.76 -26.59
CA ASN A 18 -5.95 32.89 -27.66
C ASN A 18 -4.48 32.50 -27.45
N TYR A 19 -4.22 31.77 -26.37
CA TYR A 19 -3.16 30.79 -26.41
C TYR A 19 -3.82 29.46 -26.76
N PRO A 20 -3.42 28.74 -27.82
CA PRO A 20 -3.68 27.31 -27.82
C PRO A 20 -3.07 26.82 -26.52
N MET A 21 -3.92 26.30 -25.63
CA MET A 21 -3.48 25.42 -24.56
C MET A 21 -2.79 24.28 -25.29
N LEU A 22 -1.48 24.42 -25.53
CA LEU A 22 -0.59 23.31 -25.78
C LEU A 22 -0.62 22.54 -24.46
N PHE A 23 -1.66 21.73 -24.31
CA PHE A 23 -1.57 20.53 -23.51
C PHE A 23 -0.42 19.77 -24.13
N ASP A 24 0.78 20.01 -23.63
CA ASP A 24 1.84 19.06 -23.75
C ASP A 24 1.27 17.78 -23.13
N PHE A 25 0.82 16.85 -23.98
CA PHE A 25 0.49 15.49 -23.59
C PHE A 25 1.82 14.84 -23.19
N HIS A 26 2.38 15.33 -22.08
CA HIS A 26 3.63 14.89 -21.51
C HIS A 26 3.32 13.52 -20.92
N ARG A 27 3.45 12.50 -21.78
CA ARG A 27 3.52 11.06 -21.49
C ARG A 27 2.76 10.63 -20.23
N GLN A 28 1.52 10.21 -20.42
CA GLN A 28 0.62 9.85 -19.32
C GLN A 28 0.83 8.39 -18.93
N TYR A 29 1.56 8.16 -17.85
CA TYR A 29 1.58 6.87 -17.16
C TYR A 29 0.70 6.93 -15.91
N LEU A 30 0.12 5.80 -15.54
CA LEU A 30 -0.62 5.62 -14.29
C LEU A 30 -0.14 4.35 -13.61
N LEU A 31 0.46 4.50 -12.43
CA LEU A 31 0.82 3.38 -11.56
C LEU A 31 -0.11 3.37 -10.34
N MET A 32 -0.92 2.33 -10.24
CA MET A 32 -1.84 2.12 -9.12
C MET A 32 -1.24 1.07 -8.19
N VAL A 33 -0.93 1.48 -6.96
CA VAL A 33 -0.45 0.62 -5.88
C VAL A 33 -1.16 1.02 -4.59
N PRO A 34 -1.60 0.07 -3.75
CA PRO A 34 -2.16 0.39 -2.45
C PRO A 34 -1.18 1.20 -1.58
N SER A 35 -1.70 2.16 -0.83
CA SER A 35 -0.90 2.95 0.12
C SER A 35 -0.39 2.13 1.30
N VAL A 36 -1.07 1.02 1.60
CA VAL A 36 -0.69 0.04 2.63
C VAL A 36 -0.68 -1.33 2.00
N LEU A 37 0.48 -1.99 2.01
CA LEU A 37 0.65 -3.36 1.56
C LEU A 37 0.55 -4.31 2.75
N GLN A 38 -0.21 -5.39 2.60
CA GLN A 38 -0.34 -6.41 3.62
C GLN A 38 0.78 -7.45 3.47
N SER A 39 1.55 -7.69 4.52
CA SER A 39 2.55 -8.76 4.52
C SER A 39 1.86 -10.13 4.55
N GLY A 40 2.45 -11.13 3.87
CA GLY A 40 1.95 -12.50 3.92
C GLY A 40 0.75 -12.78 3.02
N SER A 41 0.17 -11.77 2.35
CA SER A 41 -0.85 -11.92 1.32
C SER A 41 -0.42 -11.26 0.00
N PRO A 42 -0.89 -11.74 -1.16
CA PRO A 42 -0.63 -11.09 -2.44
C PRO A 42 -1.31 -9.72 -2.50
N ASN A 43 -0.54 -8.69 -2.83
CA ASN A 43 -1.01 -7.34 -3.16
C ASN A 43 -0.89 -7.14 -4.67
N GLN A 44 -1.62 -6.18 -5.24
CA GLN A 44 -1.64 -5.94 -6.68
C GLN A 44 -1.13 -4.55 -7.02
N ALA A 45 -0.24 -4.47 -8.01
CA ALA A 45 0.18 -3.23 -8.66
C ALA A 45 -0.26 -3.25 -10.12
N CYS A 46 -0.82 -2.15 -10.62
CA CYS A 46 -1.25 -2.02 -12.01
C CYS A 46 -0.54 -0.85 -12.68
N LEU A 47 0.09 -1.10 -13.82
CA LEU A 47 0.73 -0.09 -14.65
C LEU A 47 -0.06 0.10 -15.94
N GLN A 48 -0.39 1.35 -16.23
CA GLN A 48 -0.98 1.76 -17.49
C GLN A 48 -0.09 2.81 -18.16
N LEU A 49 0.18 2.62 -19.45
CA LEU A 49 0.94 3.55 -20.29
C LEU A 49 0.10 3.89 -21.51
N HIS A 50 -0.04 5.19 -21.79
CA HIS A 50 -0.74 5.70 -22.96
C HIS A 50 0.17 6.56 -23.82
N ASN A 51 -0.15 6.64 -25.12
CA ASN A 51 0.52 7.51 -26.10
C ASN A 51 2.05 7.33 -26.13
N LEU A 52 2.50 6.07 -26.22
CA LEU A 52 3.91 5.73 -26.30
C LEU A 52 4.44 5.99 -27.72
N ASN A 53 5.28 7.02 -27.87
CA ASN A 53 5.91 7.34 -29.15
C ASN A 53 7.12 6.44 -29.47
N GLU A 54 7.64 5.72 -28.48
CA GLU A 54 8.76 4.79 -28.58
C GLU A 54 8.58 3.62 -27.62
N SER A 55 9.35 2.55 -27.82
CA SER A 55 9.38 1.43 -26.87
C SER A 55 10.09 1.84 -25.58
N LEU A 56 9.54 1.44 -24.43
CA LEU A 56 10.09 1.74 -23.11
C LEU A 56 10.52 0.46 -22.39
N SER A 57 11.68 0.47 -21.76
CA SER A 57 12.02 -0.46 -20.69
C SER A 57 11.51 0.13 -19.38
N VAL A 58 10.57 -0.55 -18.74
CA VAL A 58 9.90 -0.08 -17.53
C VAL A 58 10.18 -1.01 -16.36
N SER A 59 10.32 -0.45 -15.17
CA SER A 59 10.55 -1.20 -13.93
C SER A 59 9.78 -0.56 -12.77
N VAL A 60 9.19 -1.42 -11.93
CA VAL A 60 8.57 -1.06 -10.66
C VAL A 60 9.28 -1.84 -9.56
N VAL A 61 9.84 -1.13 -8.58
CA VAL A 61 10.64 -1.70 -7.50
C VAL A 61 10.05 -1.29 -6.16
N LEU A 62 9.93 -2.26 -5.25
CA LEU A 62 9.69 -2.04 -3.83
C LEU A 62 11.03 -1.89 -3.10
N GLU A 63 11.25 -0.75 -2.47
CA GLU A 63 12.39 -0.48 -1.60
C GLU A 63 11.96 -0.63 -0.14
N TYR A 64 12.55 -1.58 0.58
CA TYR A 64 12.26 -1.80 1.99
C TYR A 64 13.47 -2.30 2.77
N SER A 65 13.77 -1.69 3.92
CA SER A 65 14.86 -2.10 4.82
C SER A 65 16.21 -2.34 4.11
N SER A 66 16.58 -1.43 3.19
CA SER A 66 17.79 -1.49 2.37
C SER A 66 17.84 -2.63 1.34
N ALA A 67 16.73 -3.33 1.12
CA ALA A 67 16.56 -4.31 0.06
C ALA A 67 15.62 -3.78 -1.03
N ASN A 68 15.92 -4.14 -2.28
CA ASN A 68 15.11 -3.81 -3.44
C ASN A 68 14.47 -5.09 -3.97
N THR A 69 13.14 -5.09 -4.11
CA THR A 69 12.37 -6.19 -4.69
C THR A 69 11.72 -5.70 -5.98
N THR A 70 12.14 -6.27 -7.12
CA THR A 70 11.53 -5.96 -8.41
C THR A 70 10.14 -6.58 -8.48
N ILE A 71 9.10 -5.75 -8.60
CA ILE A 71 7.71 -6.18 -8.80
C ILE A 71 7.46 -6.46 -10.28
N PHE A 72 8.02 -5.61 -11.14
CA PHE A 72 7.81 -5.65 -12.57
C PHE A 72 9.04 -5.11 -13.29
N GLU A 73 9.47 -5.77 -14.36
CA GLU A 73 10.51 -5.27 -15.26
C GLU A 73 10.31 -5.85 -16.66
N GLN A 74 9.88 -5.03 -17.62
CA GLN A 74 9.62 -5.49 -18.99
C GLN A 74 9.83 -4.38 -20.03
N SER A 75 9.98 -4.79 -21.29
CA SER A 75 10.00 -3.90 -22.45
C SER A 75 8.59 -3.78 -23.05
N VAL A 76 8.08 -2.56 -23.10
CA VAL A 76 6.74 -2.22 -23.58
C VAL A 76 6.83 -1.58 -24.97
N ARG A 77 5.94 -2.01 -25.88
CA ARG A 77 5.84 -1.49 -27.27
C ARG A 77 4.88 -0.30 -27.35
N ARG A 78 4.80 0.35 -28.51
CA ARG A 78 4.11 1.64 -28.70
C ARG A 78 2.59 1.61 -28.51
N ASP A 79 1.95 0.45 -28.60
CA ASP A 79 0.49 0.34 -28.80
C ASP A 79 -0.33 0.47 -27.50
N GLY A 80 0.20 1.20 -26.51
CA GLY A 80 -0.34 1.28 -25.16
C GLY A 80 -0.07 0.01 -24.36
N PHE A 81 -0.15 0.11 -23.03
CA PHE A 81 0.12 -1.02 -22.15
C PHE A 81 -0.71 -0.94 -20.89
N PHE A 82 -1.27 -2.09 -20.49
CA PHE A 82 -1.94 -2.25 -19.22
C PHE A 82 -1.65 -3.63 -18.68
N GLN A 83 -1.07 -3.69 -17.48
CA GLN A 83 -0.86 -4.96 -16.79
C GLN A 83 -0.96 -4.76 -15.29
N CYS A 84 -1.61 -5.72 -14.63
CA CYS A 84 -1.61 -5.85 -13.18
C CYS A 84 -0.79 -7.08 -12.78
N ILE A 85 0.02 -6.93 -11.74
CA ILE A 85 0.88 -7.99 -11.21
C ILE A 85 0.62 -8.12 -9.72
N ALA A 86 0.43 -9.37 -9.29
CA ALA A 86 0.36 -9.72 -7.89
C ALA A 86 1.78 -9.93 -7.35
N PHE A 87 2.08 -9.39 -6.17
CA PHE A 87 3.35 -9.56 -5.48
C PHE A 87 3.12 -9.60 -3.96
N THR A 88 3.98 -10.29 -3.23
CA THR A 88 3.88 -10.39 -1.77
C THR A 88 5.04 -9.62 -1.15
N PRO A 89 4.79 -8.53 -0.40
CA PRO A 89 5.84 -7.78 0.27
C PRO A 89 6.44 -8.61 1.41
N PRO A 90 7.69 -8.32 1.82
CA PRO A 90 8.26 -8.92 3.03
C PRO A 90 7.46 -8.52 4.27
N ARG A 91 7.66 -9.24 5.38
CA ARG A 91 7.17 -8.79 6.68
C ARG A 91 7.88 -7.51 7.11
N ALA A 92 7.11 -6.57 7.61
CA ALA A 92 7.64 -5.35 8.19
C ALA A 92 8.45 -5.69 9.47
N THR A 93 9.59 -5.04 9.63
CA THR A 93 10.42 -5.03 10.83
C THR A 93 9.92 -3.94 11.78
N SER A 94 10.81 -3.17 12.42
CA SER A 94 10.42 -2.09 13.33
C SER A 94 9.80 -0.87 12.63
N SER A 95 10.13 -0.64 11.35
CA SER A 95 9.59 0.47 10.57
C SER A 95 8.65 -0.03 9.47
N PRO A 96 7.41 0.47 9.38
CA PRO A 96 6.49 0.11 8.30
C PRO A 96 6.77 0.88 7.00
N LEU A 97 7.64 1.90 7.02
CA LEU A 97 7.87 2.78 5.87
C LEU A 97 8.63 2.04 4.76
N ALA A 98 8.04 2.03 3.56
CA ALA A 98 8.63 1.51 2.34
C ALA A 98 8.44 2.53 1.19
N PHE A 99 9.09 2.28 0.06
CA PHE A 99 8.92 3.11 -1.13
C PHE A 99 8.65 2.26 -2.36
N ILE A 100 7.79 2.75 -3.24
CA ILE A 100 7.62 2.24 -4.59
C ILE A 100 8.31 3.20 -5.54
N THR A 101 9.21 2.66 -6.35
CA THR A 101 9.93 3.40 -7.38
C THR A 101 9.53 2.88 -8.74
N PHE A 102 8.99 3.76 -9.56
CA PHE A 102 8.73 3.55 -10.97
C PHE A 102 9.87 4.16 -11.80
N SER A 103 10.32 3.43 -12.80
CA SER A 103 11.24 3.94 -13.81
C SER A 103 10.80 3.50 -15.20
N GLY A 104 10.96 4.39 -16.18
CA GLY A 104 10.70 4.13 -17.58
C GLY A 104 11.78 4.76 -18.45
N LYS A 105 12.46 3.96 -19.25
CA LYS A 105 13.59 4.40 -20.08
C LYS A 105 13.37 3.99 -21.54
N GLY A 106 13.40 4.97 -22.43
CA GLY A 106 13.44 4.78 -23.88
C GLY A 106 14.61 5.54 -24.50
N ALA A 107 14.55 5.76 -25.82
CA ALA A 107 15.57 6.52 -26.54
C ALA A 107 15.54 8.01 -26.19
N THR A 108 14.34 8.58 -26.05
CA THR A 108 14.10 9.99 -25.73
C THR A 108 13.33 10.18 -24.42
N VAL A 109 12.77 9.11 -23.86
CA VAL A 109 11.96 9.11 -22.65
C VAL A 109 12.77 8.69 -21.44
N ARG A 110 12.66 9.48 -20.36
CA ARG A 110 13.09 9.10 -19.02
C ARG A 110 12.00 9.51 -18.03
N LEU A 111 11.41 8.52 -17.39
CA LEU A 111 10.40 8.66 -16.34
C LEU A 111 10.99 8.07 -15.07
N ALA A 112 10.81 8.78 -13.96
CA ALA A 112 11.20 8.30 -12.64
C ALA A 112 10.27 8.91 -11.60
N GLU A 113 9.64 8.08 -10.78
CA GLU A 113 8.81 8.52 -9.67
C GLU A 113 9.02 7.62 -8.47
N ARG A 114 9.03 8.21 -7.28
CA ARG A 114 9.19 7.50 -6.02
C ARG A 114 8.13 7.96 -5.03
N ARG A 115 7.37 7.02 -4.48
CA ARG A 115 6.28 7.29 -3.52
C ARG A 115 6.45 6.45 -2.26
N SER A 116 6.19 7.06 -1.10
CA SER A 116 6.16 6.35 0.17
C SER A 116 4.87 5.56 0.31
N ILE A 117 4.99 4.35 0.87
CA ILE A 117 3.88 3.47 1.23
C ILE A 117 4.19 2.84 2.60
N ALA A 118 3.21 2.14 3.18
CA ALA A 118 3.41 1.37 4.40
C ALA A 118 3.31 -0.13 4.13
N ILE A 119 4.08 -0.93 4.84
CA ILE A 119 3.89 -2.39 4.94
C ILE A 119 3.31 -2.68 6.32
N LEU A 120 2.16 -3.36 6.32
CA LEU A 120 1.47 -3.79 7.53
C LEU A 120 1.62 -5.30 7.69
N ASN A 121 2.12 -5.72 8.85
CA ASN A 121 2.03 -7.12 9.25
C ASN A 121 0.58 -7.42 9.63
N VAL A 122 -0.04 -8.33 8.88
CA VAL A 122 -1.40 -8.78 9.14
C VAL A 122 -1.28 -10.15 9.80
N ASP A 123 -1.64 -10.20 11.08
CA ASP A 123 -1.78 -11.43 11.83
C ASP A 123 -3.26 -11.83 11.90
N SER A 124 -3.52 -13.10 12.22
CA SER A 124 -4.90 -13.57 12.41
C SER A 124 -5.50 -12.98 13.69
N VAL A 125 -6.82 -12.78 13.69
CA VAL A 125 -7.56 -12.43 14.89
C VAL A 125 -8.06 -13.71 15.54
N VAL A 126 -7.71 -13.92 16.81
CA VAL A 126 -8.11 -15.11 17.57
C VAL A 126 -9.29 -14.79 18.47
N PHE A 127 -10.38 -15.54 18.30
CA PHE A 127 -11.56 -15.50 19.15
C PHE A 127 -11.63 -16.74 20.02
N ILE A 128 -11.86 -16.53 21.32
CA ILE A 128 -12.18 -17.60 22.27
C ILE A 128 -13.66 -17.49 22.60
N GLN A 129 -14.39 -18.57 22.40
CA GLN A 129 -15.77 -18.67 22.82
C GLN A 129 -15.93 -19.84 23.77
N THR A 130 -16.40 -19.54 24.97
CA THR A 130 -16.78 -20.53 25.96
C THR A 130 -18.20 -21.02 25.71
N ASP A 131 -18.54 -22.22 26.22
CA ASP A 131 -19.90 -22.73 26.14
C ASP A 131 -20.89 -21.91 27.00
N LYS A 132 -20.39 -21.22 28.03
CA LYS A 132 -21.19 -20.37 28.94
C LYS A 132 -20.42 -19.10 29.34
N PRO A 133 -21.11 -17.99 29.64
CA PRO A 133 -20.46 -16.76 30.13
C PRO A 133 -20.08 -16.83 31.63
N THR A 134 -20.59 -17.80 32.39
CA THR A 134 -20.34 -17.90 33.84
C THR A 134 -20.31 -19.37 34.29
N TYR A 135 -19.36 -19.72 35.15
CA TYR A 135 -19.15 -21.07 35.68
C TYR A 135 -19.21 -21.10 37.19
N LYS A 136 -19.68 -22.21 37.76
CA LYS A 136 -19.55 -22.50 39.19
C LYS A 136 -18.18 -23.10 39.50
N PRO A 137 -17.69 -23.00 40.74
CA PRO A 137 -16.46 -23.68 41.16
C PRO A 137 -16.50 -25.19 40.85
N GLY A 138 -15.41 -25.74 40.30
CA GLY A 138 -15.29 -27.15 39.94
C GLY A 138 -15.97 -27.57 38.63
N GLN A 139 -16.71 -26.67 37.97
CA GLN A 139 -17.31 -26.96 36.67
C GLN A 139 -16.24 -26.91 35.56
N PRO A 140 -16.16 -27.92 34.66
CA PRO A 140 -15.25 -27.86 33.52
C PRO A 140 -15.68 -26.76 32.54
N VAL A 141 -14.68 -26.05 32.00
CA VAL A 141 -14.85 -25.01 30.97
C VAL A 141 -14.62 -25.64 29.61
N LEU A 142 -15.64 -25.65 28.76
CA LEU A 142 -15.50 -26.01 27.36
C LEU A 142 -15.38 -24.73 26.55
N PHE A 143 -14.43 -24.68 25.63
CA PHE A 143 -14.23 -23.53 24.77
C PHE A 143 -13.79 -23.97 23.38
N ARG A 144 -14.04 -23.09 22.42
CA ARG A 144 -13.52 -23.18 21.06
C ARG A 144 -12.66 -21.97 20.78
N VAL A 145 -11.59 -22.22 20.03
CA VAL A 145 -10.67 -21.19 19.54
C VAL A 145 -10.83 -21.11 18.04
N VAL A 146 -11.01 -19.91 17.51
CA VAL A 146 -11.15 -19.66 16.07
C VAL A 146 -10.19 -18.55 15.68
N ALA A 147 -9.31 -18.81 14.73
CA ALA A 147 -8.45 -17.81 14.11
C ALA A 147 -9.06 -17.38 12.77
N LEU A 148 -9.17 -16.07 12.55
CA LEU A 148 -9.76 -15.47 11.35
C LEU A 148 -8.76 -14.52 10.67
N ASP A 149 -8.78 -14.47 9.33
CA ASP A 149 -8.05 -13.46 8.57
C ASP A 149 -8.79 -12.11 8.53
N VAL A 150 -8.21 -11.11 7.87
CA VAL A 150 -8.80 -9.78 7.69
C VAL A 150 -10.11 -9.77 6.87
N LEU A 151 -10.41 -10.86 6.16
CA LEU A 151 -11.67 -11.07 5.45
C LEU A 151 -12.62 -11.98 6.23
N PHE A 152 -12.35 -12.21 7.52
CA PHE A 152 -13.11 -13.06 8.42
C PHE A 152 -13.22 -14.52 7.98
N ARG A 153 -12.25 -15.02 7.22
CA ARG A 153 -12.18 -16.44 6.81
C ARG A 153 -11.38 -17.24 7.84
N PRO A 154 -11.77 -18.50 8.12
CA PRO A 154 -11.01 -19.36 9.03
C PRO A 154 -9.58 -19.59 8.54
N VAL A 155 -8.61 -19.39 9.42
CA VAL A 155 -7.19 -19.68 9.17
C VAL A 155 -6.77 -20.89 10.00
N GLN A 156 -6.07 -21.83 9.39
CA GLN A 156 -5.48 -22.96 10.11
C GLN A 156 -4.13 -22.54 10.69
N GLU A 157 -4.13 -22.17 11.96
CA GLU A 157 -2.94 -21.72 12.70
C GLU A 157 -2.85 -22.40 14.07
N THR A 158 -1.63 -22.66 14.54
CA THR A 158 -1.38 -23.18 15.88
C THR A 158 -1.44 -22.05 16.91
N VAL A 159 -2.51 -22.03 17.70
CA VAL A 159 -2.69 -21.05 18.78
C VAL A 159 -2.23 -21.66 20.10
N SER A 160 -1.30 -20.99 20.81
CA SER A 160 -0.92 -21.35 22.17
C SER A 160 -1.91 -20.80 23.18
N VAL A 161 -2.55 -21.68 23.95
CA VAL A 161 -3.49 -21.28 25.01
C VAL A 161 -2.76 -21.32 26.36
N ALA A 162 -2.59 -20.15 26.98
CA ALA A 162 -2.02 -20.04 28.32
C ALA A 162 -3.08 -20.29 29.40
N LYS A 163 -2.65 -20.77 30.56
CA LYS A 163 -3.53 -20.89 31.74
C LYS A 163 -3.89 -19.50 32.26
N ASP A 164 -5.09 -19.38 32.80
CA ASP A 164 -5.51 -18.18 33.52
C ASP A 164 -4.53 -17.91 34.68
N GLN A 165 -3.91 -16.73 34.68
CA GLN A 165 -2.94 -16.33 35.68
C GLN A 165 -3.57 -16.06 37.04
N ASN A 166 -4.88 -15.78 37.08
CA ASN A 166 -5.58 -15.41 38.31
C ASN A 166 -6.23 -16.61 39.02
N TYR A 167 -6.36 -17.74 38.33
CA TYR A 167 -6.80 -19.02 38.88
C TYR A 167 -5.79 -20.11 38.55
N PRO A 168 -4.68 -20.22 39.31
CA PRO A 168 -3.78 -21.35 39.17
C PRO A 168 -4.59 -22.60 39.50
N GLY A 169 -4.94 -23.36 38.46
CA GLY A 169 -5.89 -24.47 38.55
C GLY A 169 -5.64 -25.32 39.80
N VAL A 170 -6.71 -25.54 40.56
CA VAL A 170 -6.65 -26.35 41.78
C VAL A 170 -6.02 -27.70 41.41
N PRO A 171 -4.91 -28.11 42.05
CA PRO A 171 -4.31 -29.39 41.75
C PRO A 171 -5.35 -30.51 41.98
N PRO A 172 -5.44 -31.51 41.10
CA PRO A 172 -6.31 -32.64 41.34
C PRO A 172 -5.78 -33.39 42.57
N GLY A 173 -6.53 -33.36 43.68
CA GLY A 173 -6.23 -34.14 44.87
C GLY A 173 -7.11 -33.83 46.08
N LEU A 174 -8.14 -34.65 46.30
CA LEU A 174 -8.43 -35.41 47.54
C LEU A 174 -9.63 -36.34 47.31
#